data_AF-J0JB59-F1
#
_entry.id   AF-J0JB59-F1
#
_cell.length_a   1.000
_cell.length_b   1.000
_cell.length_c   1.000
_cell.angle_alpha   90.00
_cell.angle_beta   90.00
_cell.angle_gamma   90.00
#
_symmetry.space_group_name_H-M   'P 1'
#
loop_
_entity.id
_entity.type
_entity.pdbx_description
1 polymer ?
#
loop_
_entity_poly.entity_id
_entity_poly.type
_entity_poly.pdbx_seq_one_letter_code
_entity_poly.pdbx_strand_id
1 'polypeptide(L)'
;MQDLQDFKNDITLILSKDRLAACDSLEQYKENLKLISFITPKISSLEIYLRNALDYCLTQMKGSDWVFSENSLTNLINEQKDKKKEITHSLVLSKMSLEAVIKLIFFTN
;
A
#
# COMPACT_ATOMS: atom_id res chain seq x y z
N MET A 1 13.51 -21.70 26.01
CA MET A 1 14.30 -20.61 25.38
C MET A 1 15.05 -21.12 24.15
N GLN A 2 15.56 -22.36 24.17
CA GLN A 2 16.10 -23.07 23.00
C GLN A 2 15.04 -23.29 21.90
N ASP A 3 13.84 -23.75 22.24
CA ASP A 3 12.76 -24.01 21.27
C ASP A 3 12.38 -22.79 20.41
N LEU A 4 12.46 -21.58 20.97
CA LEU A 4 12.19 -20.34 20.22
C LEU A 4 13.34 -19.99 19.26
N GLN A 5 14.57 -20.33 19.61
CA GLN A 5 15.72 -20.16 18.71
C GLN A 5 15.65 -21.19 17.58
N ASP A 6 15.30 -22.44 17.89
CA ASP A 6 15.13 -23.49 16.88
C ASP A 6 14.00 -23.14 15.90
N PHE A 7 12.87 -22.61 16.41
CA PHE A 7 11.80 -22.06 15.57
C PHE A 7 12.27 -20.92 14.65
N LYS A 8 13.05 -19.97 15.16
CA LYS A 8 13.57 -18.84 14.38
C LYS A 8 14.59 -19.25 13.31
N ASN A 9 15.24 -20.39 13.48
CA ASN A 9 16.26 -20.88 12.56
C ASN A 9 15.69 -21.83 11.49
N ASP A 10 14.48 -22.37 11.70
CA ASP A 10 13.80 -23.21 10.70
C ASP A 10 12.81 -22.39 9.86
N ILE A 11 13.24 -22.05 8.64
CA ILE A 11 12.40 -21.32 7.69
C ILE A 11 11.11 -22.05 7.32
N THR A 12 11.08 -23.39 7.43
CA THR A 12 9.88 -24.22 7.20
C THR A 12 8.83 -23.99 8.28
N LEU A 13 9.28 -23.79 9.53
CA LEU A 13 8.40 -23.44 10.65
C LEU A 13 7.94 -21.98 10.57
N ILE A 14 8.83 -21.06 10.17
CA ILE A 14 8.48 -19.65 9.96
C ILE A 14 7.44 -19.48 8.86
N LEU A 15 7.59 -20.22 7.76
CA LEU A 15 6.66 -20.15 6.62
C LEU A 15 5.40 -20.98 6.85
N SER A 16 5.42 -21.95 7.76
CA SER A 16 4.44 -23.03 7.87
C SER A 16 4.44 -23.99 6.68
N LYS A 17 4.17 -25.27 6.96
CA LYS A 17 4.07 -26.30 5.93
C LYS A 17 2.96 -26.00 4.92
N ASP A 18 1.86 -25.41 5.36
CA ASP A 18 0.71 -25.12 4.50
C ASP A 18 1.03 -24.04 3.45
N ARG A 19 1.78 -22.99 3.82
CA ARG A 19 2.19 -21.96 2.83
C ARG A 19 3.27 -22.48 1.89
N LEU A 20 4.14 -23.36 2.38
CA LEU A 20 5.12 -24.04 1.54
C LEU A 20 4.49 -25.07 0.61
N ALA A 21 3.40 -25.73 0.98
CA ALA A 21 2.64 -26.63 0.11
C ALA A 21 1.82 -25.87 -0.95
N ALA A 22 1.42 -24.63 -0.66
CA ALA A 22 0.82 -23.73 -1.64
C ALA A 22 1.84 -23.14 -2.63
N CYS A 23 3.14 -23.26 -2.34
CA CYS A 23 4.22 -23.02 -3.29
C CYS A 23 4.70 -24.38 -3.81
N ASP A 24 5.18 -24.48 -5.05
CA ASP A 24 5.70 -25.75 -5.57
C ASP A 24 7.01 -26.16 -4.86
N SER A 25 7.77 -25.19 -4.32
CA SER A 25 8.99 -25.44 -3.53
C SER A 25 9.49 -24.21 -2.74
N LEU A 26 10.40 -24.44 -1.78
CA LEU A 26 11.14 -23.37 -1.09
C LEU A 26 11.96 -22.50 -2.05
N GLU A 27 12.52 -23.08 -3.13
CA GLU A 27 13.27 -22.32 -4.13
C GLU A 27 12.36 -21.40 -4.95
N GLN A 28 11.17 -21.88 -5.34
CA GLN A 28 10.18 -21.02 -5.99
C GLN A 28 9.71 -19.88 -5.08
N TYR A 29 9.53 -20.15 -3.78
CA TYR A 29 9.23 -19.11 -2.80
C TYR A 29 10.32 -18.02 -2.78
N LYS A 30 11.60 -18.41 -2.77
CA LYS A 30 12.73 -17.45 -2.83
C LYS A 30 12.75 -16.66 -4.14
N GLU A 31 12.48 -17.30 -5.28
CA GLU A 31 12.38 -16.60 -6.57
C GLU A 31 11.22 -15.60 -6.58
N ASN A 32 10.07 -15.94 -5.98
CA ASN A 32 8.96 -15.00 -5.81
C ASN A 32 9.37 -13.80 -4.96
N LEU A 33 10.12 -14.01 -3.87
CA LEU A 33 10.66 -12.90 -3.06
C LEU A 33 11.62 -12.00 -3.86
N LYS A 34 12.50 -12.58 -4.69
CA LYS A 34 13.38 -11.81 -5.58
C LYS A 34 12.56 -10.97 -6.55
N LEU A 35 11.54 -11.57 -7.18
CA LEU A 35 10.64 -10.85 -8.09
C LEU A 35 9.90 -9.71 -7.37
N ILE A 36 9.36 -9.96 -6.17
CA ILE A 36 8.69 -8.95 -5.34
C ILE A 36 9.66 -7.80 -5.05
N SER A 37 10.90 -8.10 -4.63
CA SER A 37 11.90 -7.07 -4.33
C SER A 37 12.24 -6.22 -5.56
N PHE A 38 12.26 -6.83 -6.74
CA PHE A 38 12.55 -6.16 -8.01
C PHE A 38 11.38 -5.30 -8.50
N ILE A 39 10.13 -5.77 -8.36
CA ILE A 39 8.95 -5.08 -8.89
C ILE A 39 8.42 -3.99 -7.96
N THR A 40 8.57 -4.15 -6.64
CA THR A 40 8.08 -3.22 -5.61
C THR A 40 8.45 -1.76 -5.89
N PRO A 41 9.73 -1.39 -6.15
CA PRO A 41 10.08 0.01 -6.42
C PRO A 41 9.39 0.56 -7.68
N LYS A 42 9.18 -0.27 -8.72
CA LYS A 42 8.49 0.14 -9.95
C LYS A 42 7.02 0.42 -9.69
N ILE A 43 6.36 -0.44 -8.91
CA ILE A 43 4.97 -0.23 -8.48
C ILE A 43 4.88 1.06 -7.65
N SER A 44 5.77 1.25 -6.67
CA SER A 44 5.80 2.47 -5.86
C SER A 44 5.94 3.74 -6.70
N SER A 45 6.79 3.73 -7.73
CA SER A 45 6.91 4.85 -8.68
C SER A 45 5.63 5.10 -9.46
N LEU A 46 4.96 4.03 -9.93
CA LEU A 46 3.68 4.14 -10.62
C LEU A 46 2.59 4.69 -9.70
N GLU A 47 2.51 4.26 -8.45
CA GLU A 47 1.55 4.79 -7.49
C GLU A 47 1.74 6.29 -7.27
N ILE A 48 2.99 6.75 -7.10
CA ILE A 48 3.31 8.18 -6.95
C ILE A 48 2.87 8.96 -8.19
N TYR A 49 3.21 8.45 -9.38
CA TYR A 49 2.81 9.08 -10.64
C TYR A 49 1.29 9.21 -10.74
N LEU A 50 0.54 8.14 -10.46
CA LEU A 50 -0.91 8.13 -10.53
C LEU A 50 -1.55 9.09 -9.51
N ARG A 51 -1.04 9.14 -8.26
CA ARG A 51 -1.50 10.10 -7.25
C ARG A 51 -1.32 11.55 -7.73
N ASN A 52 -0.14 11.87 -8.27
CA ASN A 52 0.16 13.22 -8.73
C ASN A 52 -0.66 13.61 -9.98
N ALA A 53 -0.85 12.68 -10.92
CA ALA A 53 -1.68 12.91 -12.09
C ALA A 53 -3.15 13.11 -11.71
N LEU A 54 -3.66 12.29 -10.79
CA LEU A 54 -5.01 12.43 -10.25
C LEU A 54 -5.19 13.77 -9.53
N ASP A 55 -4.24 14.13 -8.67
CA ASP A 55 -4.25 15.41 -7.95
C ASP A 55 -4.26 16.62 -8.89
N TYR A 56 -3.40 16.59 -9.93
CA TYR A 56 -3.40 17.63 -10.95
C TYR A 56 -4.79 17.78 -11.59
N CYS A 57 -5.37 16.68 -12.07
CA CYS A 57 -6.67 16.69 -12.73
C CYS A 57 -7.79 17.18 -11.80
N LEU A 58 -7.89 16.64 -10.58
CA LEU A 58 -8.95 16.98 -9.65
C LEU A 58 -8.80 18.40 -9.09
N THR A 59 -7.56 18.88 -8.93
CA THR A 59 -7.31 20.29 -8.60
C THR A 59 -7.86 21.22 -9.67
N GLN A 60 -7.69 20.89 -10.96
CA GLN A 60 -8.27 21.71 -12.04
C GLN A 60 -9.79 21.66 -12.06
N MET A 61 -10.40 20.52 -11.74
CA MET A 61 -11.85 20.32 -11.84
C MET A 61 -12.63 20.79 -10.61
N LYS A 62 -12.07 20.59 -9.41
CA LYS A 62 -12.75 20.75 -8.12
C LYS A 62 -12.05 21.75 -7.18
N GLY A 63 -10.88 22.27 -7.57
CA GLY A 63 -10.06 23.17 -6.76
C GLY A 63 -9.06 22.45 -5.85
N SER A 64 -8.15 23.22 -5.24
CA SER A 64 -7.02 22.69 -4.46
C SER A 64 -7.40 21.89 -3.20
N ASP A 65 -8.64 22.06 -2.74
CA ASP A 65 -9.13 21.45 -1.49
C ASP A 65 -9.94 20.18 -1.75
N TRP A 66 -9.96 19.68 -2.98
CA TRP A 66 -10.76 18.51 -3.40
C TRP A 66 -10.56 17.29 -2.50
N VAL A 67 -9.33 17.07 -2.02
CA VAL A 67 -9.00 15.93 -1.16
C VAL A 67 -9.80 15.91 0.14
N PHE A 68 -10.23 17.07 0.63
CA PHE A 68 -11.02 17.16 1.86
C PHE A 68 -12.53 17.02 1.63
N SER A 69 -12.99 17.11 0.38
CA SER A 69 -14.40 16.95 0.03
C SER A 69 -14.75 15.55 -0.48
N GLU A 70 -13.76 14.71 -0.77
CA GLU A 70 -13.97 13.33 -1.22
C GLU A 70 -14.34 12.39 -0.06
N ASN A 71 -15.59 11.89 -0.09
CA ASN A 71 -16.10 10.92 0.89
C ASN A 71 -15.27 9.63 0.94
N SER A 72 -14.68 9.21 -0.19
CA SER A 72 -13.82 8.03 -0.26
C SER A 72 -12.55 8.15 0.58
N LEU A 73 -12.15 9.37 0.97
CA LEU A 73 -10.97 9.67 1.77
C LEU A 73 -11.26 9.94 3.24
N THR A 74 -12.53 9.95 3.66
CA THR A 74 -12.92 10.29 5.04
C THR A 74 -12.25 9.40 6.10
N ASN A 75 -12.20 8.09 5.87
CA ASN A 75 -11.55 7.16 6.81
C ASN A 75 -10.06 7.47 6.95
N LEU A 76 -9.37 7.68 5.82
CA LEU A 76 -7.95 8.04 5.81
C LEU A 76 -7.70 9.35 6.56
N ILE A 77 -8.53 10.38 6.34
CA ILE A 77 -8.40 11.65 7.03
C ILE A 77 -8.60 11.48 8.54
N ASN A 78 -9.60 10.72 8.97
CA ASN A 78 -9.89 10.48 10.38
C ASN A 78 -8.75 9.70 11.07
N GLU A 79 -8.25 8.63 10.43
CA GLU A 79 -7.10 7.88 10.96
C GLU A 79 -5.86 8.77 11.17
N GLN A 80 -5.67 9.76 10.31
CA GLN A 80 -4.55 10.69 10.42
C GLN A 80 -4.77 11.74 11.51
N LYS A 81 -6.03 12.17 11.73
CA LYS A 81 -6.41 13.07 12.85
C LYS A 81 -6.22 12.37 14.19
N ASP A 82 -6.61 11.11 14.30
CA ASP A 82 -6.46 10.30 15.53
C ASP A 82 -4.99 10.11 15.92
N LYS A 83 -4.11 10.07 14.91
CA LYS A 83 -2.64 10.07 15.09
C LYS A 83 -2.07 11.44 15.48
N LYS A 84 -2.92 12.42 15.81
CA LYS A 84 -2.58 13.80 16.19
C LYS A 84 -1.68 14.52 15.17
N LYS A 85 -1.78 14.16 13.89
CA LYS A 85 -1.05 14.84 12.82
C LYS A 85 -1.90 15.97 12.26
N GLU A 86 -1.28 17.11 12.01
CA GLU A 86 -1.90 18.15 11.20
C GLU A 86 -2.22 17.57 9.82
N ILE A 87 -3.47 17.76 9.38
CA ILE A 87 -3.94 17.23 8.11
C ILE A 87 -3.68 18.24 7.02
N THR A 88 -2.68 17.94 6.18
CA THR A 88 -2.38 18.72 4.99
C THR A 88 -2.77 17.95 3.73
N HIS A 89 -2.98 18.67 2.64
CA HIS A 89 -3.31 18.08 1.34
C HIS A 89 -2.23 17.06 0.92
N SER A 90 -0.95 17.44 1.01
CA SER A 90 0.18 16.57 0.69
C SER A 90 0.27 15.34 1.58
N LEU A 91 -0.09 15.44 2.87
CA LEU A 91 -0.11 14.29 3.77
C LEU A 91 -1.15 13.27 3.32
N VAL A 92 -2.36 13.70 2.98
CA VAL A 92 -3.42 12.81 2.53
C VAL A 92 -3.03 12.14 1.20
N LEU A 93 -2.51 12.90 0.23
CA LEU A 93 -1.99 12.34 -1.03
C LEU A 93 -0.91 11.27 -0.78
N SER A 94 0.06 11.55 0.11
CA SER A 94 1.16 10.63 0.42
C SER A 94 0.71 9.33 1.12
N LYS A 95 -0.50 9.32 1.70
CA LYS A 95 -1.07 8.16 2.42
C LYS A 95 -2.21 7.48 1.69
N MET A 96 -2.67 8.07 0.58
CA MET A 96 -3.70 7.48 -0.26
C MET A 96 -3.22 6.16 -0.85
N SER A 97 -3.93 5.06 -0.65
CA SER A 97 -3.56 3.77 -1.24
C SER A 97 -3.80 3.76 -2.76
N LEU A 98 -3.15 2.84 -3.49
CA LEU A 98 -3.44 2.63 -4.91
C LEU A 98 -4.92 2.27 -5.14
N GLU A 99 -5.52 1.50 -4.24
CA GLU A 99 -6.95 1.20 -4.28
C GLU A 99 -7.80 2.47 -4.24
N ALA A 100 -7.49 3.42 -3.35
CA ALA A 100 -8.21 4.69 -3.27
C ALA A 100 -8.03 5.53 -4.54
N VAL A 101 -6.82 5.57 -5.11
CA VAL A 101 -6.54 6.23 -6.40
C VAL A 101 -7.39 5.64 -7.52
N ILE A 102 -7.41 4.30 -7.64
CA ILE A 102 -8.23 3.61 -8.66
C ILE A 102 -9.71 3.90 -8.45
N LYS A 103 -10.20 3.88 -7.20
CA LYS A 103 -11.59 4.21 -6.90
C LYS A 103 -11.96 5.62 -7.34
N LEU A 104 -11.09 6.59 -7.10
CA LEU A 104 -11.30 7.97 -7.52
C LEU A 104 -11.23 8.14 -9.05
N ILE A 105 -10.46 7.32 -9.77
CA ILE A 105 -10.41 7.37 -11.23
C ILE A 105 -11.67 6.78 -11.87
N PHE A 106 -12.17 5.65 -11.35
CA PHE A 106 -13.22 4.87 -12.02
C PHE A 106 -14.62 4.99 -11.41
N PHE A 107 -14.73 5.44 -10.15
CA PHE A 107 -16.00 5.40 -9.40
C PHE A 107 -16.40 6.75 -8.79
N THR A 108 -15.84 7.87 -9.26
CA THR A 108 -16.43 9.19 -9.01
C THR A 108 -17.70 9.36 -9.84
N ASN A 109 -18.86 9.20 -9.19
CA ASN A 109 -20.17 9.64 -9.69
C ASN A 109 -20.37 11.13 -9.45
#